data_AF-A0A3B8U3P6-F1
#
_entry.id   AF-A0A3B8U3P6-F1
#
_cell.length_a   1.000
_cell.length_b   1.000
_cell.length_c   1.000
_cell.angle_alpha   90.00
_cell.angle_beta   90.00
_cell.angle_gamma   90.00
#
_symmetry.space_group_name_H-M   'P 1'
#
loop_
_entity.id
_entity.type
_entity.pdbx_description
1 polymer ?
#
loop_
_entity_poly.entity_id
_entity_poly.type
_entity_poly.pdbx_seq_one_letter_code
_entity_poly.pdbx_strand_id
1 'polypeptide(L)'
;TLDDCLIVREMYARGIEFAPIDIKVAGSRNCKIVDGKIMPSLTSIDGMGEKAADAVVEAVKDGPFISRDDFWNRTKVPKTVVEKMHDMGLLGDLPESNQISLFDIM
;
A
#
# COMPACT_ATOMS: atom_id res chain seq x y z
N THR A 1 -14.31 14.17 3.59
CA THR A 1 -15.59 14.82 3.99
C THR A 1 -16.47 14.93 2.76
N LEU A 2 -17.70 15.45 2.87
CA LEU A 2 -18.54 15.73 1.69
C LEU A 2 -17.84 16.70 0.71
N ASP A 3 -17.16 17.70 1.25
CA ASP A 3 -16.41 18.69 0.45
C ASP A 3 -15.29 18.01 -0.36
N ASP A 4 -14.55 17.07 0.23
CA ASP A 4 -13.52 16.30 -0.49
C ASP A 4 -14.12 15.48 -1.64
N CYS A 5 -15.31 14.88 -1.44
CA CYS A 5 -16.00 14.13 -2.49
C CYS A 5 -16.44 15.02 -3.66
N LEU A 6 -16.80 16.28 -3.40
CA LEU A 6 -17.14 17.25 -4.45
C LEU A 6 -15.91 17.60 -5.30
N ILE A 7 -14.74 17.76 -4.67
CA ILE A 7 -13.47 17.99 -5.36
C ILE A 7 -13.13 16.78 -6.23
N VAL A 8 -13.22 15.55 -5.69
CA VAL A 8 -12.97 14.32 -6.45
C VAL A 8 -13.93 14.19 -7.65
N ARG A 9 -15.20 14.54 -7.47
CA ARG A 9 -16.17 14.55 -8.58
C ARG A 9 -15.79 15.56 -9.67
N GLU A 10 -15.33 16.75 -9.30
CA GLU A 10 -14.86 17.75 -10.25
C GLU A 10 -13.57 17.30 -10.97
N MET A 11 -12.66 16.62 -10.27
CA MET A 11 -11.46 16.01 -10.87
C MET A 11 -11.84 15.06 -12.00
N TYR A 12 -12.77 14.13 -11.76
CA TYR A 12 -13.27 13.23 -12.80
C TYR A 12 -13.95 13.97 -13.95
N ALA A 13 -14.74 15.01 -13.67
CA ALA A 13 -15.37 15.82 -14.72
C ALA A 13 -14.35 16.57 -15.61
N ARG A 14 -13.15 16.85 -15.08
CA ARG A 14 -12.03 17.45 -15.81
C ARG A 14 -11.12 16.42 -16.49
N GLY A 15 -11.45 15.13 -16.40
CA GLY A 15 -10.65 14.04 -16.99
C GLY A 15 -9.40 13.68 -16.16
N ILE A 16 -9.33 14.08 -14.89
CA ILE A 16 -8.27 13.66 -13.98
C ILE A 16 -8.67 12.31 -13.40
N GLU A 17 -7.77 11.33 -13.51
CA GLU A 17 -7.99 9.97 -13.02
C GLU A 17 -7.07 9.61 -11.86
N PHE A 18 -7.48 8.64 -11.06
CA PHE A 18 -6.63 8.04 -10.04
C PHE A 18 -5.94 6.79 -10.56
N ALA A 19 -4.66 6.65 -10.20
CA ALA A 19 -3.92 5.40 -10.35
C ALA A 19 -4.12 4.53 -9.11
N PRO A 20 -4.07 3.18 -9.24
CA PRO A 20 -4.00 2.31 -8.08
C PRO A 20 -2.76 2.64 -7.25
N ILE A 21 -2.82 2.40 -5.94
CA ILE A 21 -1.66 2.54 -5.07
C ILE A 21 -0.65 1.45 -5.45
N ASP A 22 0.59 1.86 -5.73
CA ASP A 22 1.73 0.93 -5.82
C ASP A 22 2.61 1.15 -4.59
N ILE A 23 2.66 0.14 -3.71
CA ILE A 23 3.44 0.20 -2.46
C ILE A 23 4.92 0.49 -2.68
N LYS A 24 5.46 0.18 -3.87
CA LYS A 24 6.89 0.35 -4.18
C LYS A 24 7.26 1.81 -4.42
N VAL A 25 6.31 2.61 -4.88
CA VAL A 25 6.56 4.00 -5.29
C VAL A 25 5.66 5.01 -4.59
N ALA A 26 4.59 4.59 -3.92
CA ALA A 26 3.68 5.47 -3.22
C ALA A 26 4.41 6.34 -2.19
N GLY A 27 3.98 7.59 -2.05
CA GLY A 27 4.43 8.45 -0.96
C GLY A 27 3.74 8.07 0.35
N SER A 28 4.42 8.31 1.48
CA SER A 28 3.80 8.13 2.79
C SER A 28 2.58 9.05 2.96
N ARG A 29 2.79 10.38 2.89
CA ARG A 29 1.74 11.40 3.09
C ARG A 29 1.22 12.03 1.79
N ASN A 30 2.10 12.19 0.81
CA ASN A 30 1.80 12.96 -0.40
C ASN A 30 1.36 12.06 -1.55
N CYS A 31 0.28 12.45 -2.22
CA CYS A 31 -0.09 11.87 -3.51
C CYS A 31 0.99 12.17 -4.55
N LYS A 32 1.17 11.24 -5.50
CA LYS A 32 2.14 11.39 -6.59
C LYS A 32 1.42 11.45 -7.93
N ILE A 33 2.04 12.10 -8.92
CA ILE A 33 1.56 12.05 -10.30
C ILE A 33 2.32 10.91 -10.98
N VAL A 34 1.58 9.96 -11.56
CA VAL A 34 2.12 8.80 -12.29
C VAL A 34 1.31 8.66 -13.57
N ASP A 35 1.98 8.72 -14.73
CA ASP A 35 1.37 8.61 -16.06
C ASP A 35 0.16 9.53 -16.29
N GLY A 36 0.25 10.77 -15.78
CA GLY A 36 -0.84 11.76 -15.88
C GLY A 36 -2.01 11.53 -14.93
N LYS A 37 -1.94 10.49 -14.08
CA LYS A 37 -2.93 10.16 -13.05
C LYS A 37 -2.42 10.49 -11.65
N ILE A 38 -3.33 10.60 -10.69
CA ILE A 38 -2.99 10.83 -9.28
C ILE A 38 -2.95 9.48 -8.57
N MET A 39 -1.78 9.10 -8.10
CA MET A 39 -1.59 7.97 -7.20
C MET A 39 -1.80 8.44 -5.75
N PRO A 40 -2.75 7.86 -5.01
CA PRO A 40 -2.95 8.18 -3.60
C PRO A 40 -1.71 7.86 -2.74
N SER A 41 -1.61 8.53 -1.59
CA SER A 41 -0.59 8.22 -0.58
C SER A 41 -0.97 7.01 0.27
N LEU A 42 0.01 6.42 0.96
CA LEU A 42 -0.23 5.29 1.86
C LEU A 42 -1.12 5.67 3.05
N THR A 43 -1.00 6.89 3.58
CA THR A 43 -1.89 7.38 4.65
C THR A 43 -3.35 7.54 4.23
N SER A 44 -3.65 7.45 2.93
CA SER A 44 -5.04 7.45 2.43
C SER A 44 -5.75 6.11 2.69
N ILE A 45 -5.01 5.05 3.06
CA ILE A 45 -5.57 3.76 3.44
C ILE A 45 -6.14 3.89 4.84
N ASP A 46 -7.45 3.69 4.99
CA ASP A 46 -8.09 3.79 6.29
C ASP A 46 -7.52 2.75 7.28
N GLY A 47 -7.11 3.24 8.46
CA GLY A 47 -6.34 2.51 9.48
C GLY A 47 -4.81 2.66 9.39
N MET A 48 -4.28 3.20 8.28
CA MET A 48 -2.83 3.43 8.10
C MET A 48 -2.39 4.73 8.77
N GLY A 49 -1.65 4.63 9.87
CA GLY A 49 -1.03 5.79 10.53
C GLY A 49 0.22 6.29 9.81
N GLU A 50 0.58 7.56 10.01
CA GLU A 50 1.74 8.18 9.35
C GLU A 50 3.05 7.44 9.58
N LYS A 51 3.31 7.01 10.83
CA LYS A 51 4.53 6.25 11.16
C LYS A 51 4.58 4.89 10.45
N ALA A 52 3.43 4.25 10.27
CA ALA A 52 3.33 2.97 9.58
C ALA A 52 3.54 3.17 8.07
N ALA A 53 2.96 4.23 7.49
CA ALA A 53 3.20 4.61 6.10
C ALA A 53 4.68 4.95 5.83
N ASP A 54 5.32 5.72 6.72
CA ASP A 54 6.76 6.01 6.66
C ASP A 54 7.58 4.70 6.70
N ALA A 55 7.22 3.77 7.59
CA ALA A 55 7.89 2.47 7.69
C ALA A 55 7.73 1.59 6.45
N VAL A 56 6.59 1.66 5.74
CA VAL A 56 6.41 0.97 4.44
C VAL A 56 7.37 1.52 3.40
N VAL A 57 7.46 2.85 3.27
CA VAL A 57 8.37 3.50 2.31
C VAL A 57 9.83 3.14 2.59
N GLU A 58 10.23 3.08 3.86
CA GLU A 58 11.57 2.65 4.23
C GLU A 58 11.79 1.16 3.96
N ALA A 59 10.86 0.30 4.38
CA ALA A 59 10.99 -1.14 4.21
C ALA A 59 11.12 -1.53 2.74
N VAL A 60 10.41 -0.87 1.81
CA VAL A 60 10.52 -1.12 0.36
C VAL A 60 11.97 -0.99 -0.16
N LYS A 61 12.79 -0.13 0.45
CA LYS A 61 14.20 0.05 0.07
C LYS A 61 15.05 -1.19 0.35
N ASP A 62 14.66 -2.01 1.31
CA ASP A 62 15.35 -3.25 1.67
C ASP A 62 15.07 -4.39 0.67
N GLY A 63 14.30 -4.14 -0.39
CA GLY A 63 13.99 -5.08 -1.45
C GLY A 63 12.55 -5.61 -1.42
N PRO A 64 12.18 -6.53 -2.32
CA PRO A 64 10.83 -7.07 -2.39
C PRO A 64 10.44 -7.80 -1.10
N PHE A 65 9.14 -7.82 -0.81
CA PHE A 65 8.58 -8.64 0.26
C PHE A 65 8.38 -10.07 -0.24
N ILE A 66 8.54 -11.04 0.65
CA ILE A 66 8.39 -12.48 0.31
C ILE A 66 7.09 -13.11 0.87
N SER A 67 6.47 -12.47 1.85
CA SER A 67 5.14 -12.83 2.37
C SER A 67 4.48 -11.64 3.07
N ARG A 68 3.20 -11.80 3.44
CA ARG A 68 2.47 -10.84 4.27
C ARG A 68 3.07 -10.74 5.68
N ASP A 69 3.56 -11.85 6.23
CA ASP A 69 4.33 -11.85 7.49
C ASP A 69 5.64 -11.07 7.38
N ASP A 70 6.39 -11.20 6.28
CA ASP A 70 7.60 -10.41 6.04
C ASP A 70 7.27 -8.90 5.96
N PHE A 71 6.24 -8.56 5.18
CA PHE A 71 5.74 -7.19 5.09
C PHE A 71 5.38 -6.63 6.47
N TRP A 72 4.59 -7.38 7.25
CA TRP A 72 4.20 -6.98 8.60
C TRP A 72 5.41 -6.81 9.53
N ASN A 73 6.36 -7.74 9.48
CA ASN A 73 7.55 -7.72 10.33
C ASN A 73 8.44 -6.50 10.05
N ARG A 74 8.60 -6.11 8.78
CA ARG A 74 9.41 -4.97 8.34
C ARG A 74 8.74 -3.62 8.60
N THR A 75 7.43 -3.55 8.40
CA THR A 75 6.69 -2.26 8.39
C THR A 75 5.99 -1.93 9.70
N LYS A 76 5.69 -2.95 10.54
CA LYS A 76 4.89 -2.82 11.77
C LYS A 76 3.50 -2.20 11.57
N VAL A 77 2.98 -2.26 10.33
CA VAL A 77 1.60 -1.90 10.00
C VAL A 77 0.64 -2.78 10.81
N PRO A 78 -0.50 -2.28 11.32
CA PRO A 78 -1.47 -3.13 12.01
C PRO A 78 -1.93 -4.30 11.11
N LYS A 79 -2.05 -5.51 11.65
CA LYS A 79 -2.44 -6.70 10.86
C LYS A 79 -3.75 -6.52 10.09
N THR A 80 -4.73 -5.85 10.70
CA THR A 80 -6.01 -5.52 10.03
C THR A 80 -5.83 -4.66 8.77
N VAL A 81 -4.83 -3.77 8.77
CA VAL A 81 -4.48 -2.95 7.61
C VAL A 81 -3.71 -3.77 6.58
N VAL A 82 -2.84 -4.70 7.01
CA VAL A 82 -2.16 -5.63 6.09
C VAL A 82 -3.16 -6.49 5.33
N GLU A 83 -4.15 -7.07 6.01
CA GLU A 83 -5.23 -7.83 5.36
C GLU A 83 -6.02 -6.95 4.40
N LYS A 84 -6.38 -5.73 4.80
CA LYS A 84 -7.06 -4.77 3.93
C LYS A 84 -6.25 -4.41 2.69
N MET A 85 -4.94 -4.24 2.82
CA MET A 85 -4.03 -3.99 1.69
C MET A 85 -3.98 -5.20 0.74
N HIS A 86 -4.00 -6.42 1.27
CA HIS A 86 -4.10 -7.64 0.48
C HIS A 86 -5.44 -7.72 -0.26
N ASP A 87 -6.56 -7.46 0.40
CA ASP A 87 -7.90 -7.49 -0.20
C ASP A 87 -8.08 -6.43 -1.29
N MET A 88 -7.37 -5.30 -1.17
CA MET A 88 -7.28 -4.26 -2.19
C MET A 88 -6.31 -4.62 -3.34
N GLY A 89 -5.62 -5.76 -3.28
CA GLY A 89 -4.65 -6.22 -4.27
C GLY A 89 -3.30 -5.50 -4.23
N LEU A 90 -3.02 -4.70 -3.18
CA LEU A 90 -1.80 -3.87 -3.10
C LEU A 90 -0.54 -4.68 -2.77
N LEU A 91 -0.73 -5.87 -2.19
CA LEU A 91 0.33 -6.80 -1.83
C LEU A 91 0.56 -7.89 -2.90
N GLY A 92 -0.16 -7.85 -4.03
CA GLY A 92 -0.08 -8.87 -5.08
C GLY A 92 -0.36 -10.28 -4.55
N ASP A 93 0.31 -11.27 -5.14
CA ASP A 93 0.17 -12.70 -4.79
C ASP A 93 1.06 -13.13 -3.61
N LEU A 94 1.37 -12.21 -2.69
CA LEU A 94 2.23 -12.54 -1.54
C LEU A 94 1.56 -13.63 -0.67
N PRO A 95 2.24 -14.76 -0.42
CA PRO A 95 1.71 -15.77 0.48
C PRO A 95 1.57 -15.20 1.90
N GLU A 96 0.70 -15.80 2.71
CA GLU A 96 0.49 -15.36 4.08
C GLU A 96 1.78 -15.42 4.92
N SER A 97 2.50 -16.53 4.84
CA SER A 97 3.67 -16.79 5.67
C SER A 97 4.86 -17.30 4.86
N ASN A 98 6.07 -17.12 5.38
CA ASN A 98 7.33 -17.63 4.84
C ASN A 98 7.52 -19.12 5.14
N GLN A 99 6.49 -19.97 5.01
CA GLN A 99 6.62 -21.39 5.34
C GLN A 99 7.68 -22.05 4.45
N ILE A 100 8.88 -22.21 5.02
CA ILE A 100 9.86 -23.21 4.61
C ILE A 100 9.30 -24.53 5.12
N SER A 101 8.84 -25.38 4.21
CA SER A 101 8.40 -26.73 4.57
C SER A 101 9.61 -27.48 5.16
N LEU A 102 9.45 -28.13 6.32
CA LEU A 102 10.49 -29.00 6.87
C LEU A 102 10.81 -30.17 5.91
N PHE A 103 9.94 -30.44 4.94
CA PHE A 103 10.14 -31.41 3.86
C PHE A 103 10.99 -30.89 2.70
N ASP A 104 11.25 -29.58 2.58
CA ASP A 104 12.16 -29.02 1.55
C ASP A 104 13.64 -29.09 1.96
N ILE A 105 13.93 -29.47 3.21
CA ILE A 105 15.28 -29.56 3.78
C ILE A 105 15.69 -31.04 4.03
N MET A 106 14.90 -32.00 3.54
CA MET A 106 15.14 -33.46 3.72
C MET A 106 15.41 -34.14 2.39
#